data_AF-N6V0D4-F1
#
_entry.id   AF-N6V0D4-F1
#
_cell.length_a   1.000
_cell.length_b   1.000
_cell.length_c   1.000
_cell.angle_alpha   90.00
_cell.angle_beta   90.00
_cell.angle_gamma   90.00
#
_symmetry.space_group_name_H-M   'P 1'
#
loop_
_entity.id
_entity.type
_entity.pdbx_description
1 polymer ?
#
loop_
_entity_poly.entity_id
_entity_poly.type
_entity_poly.pdbx_seq_one_letter_code
_entity_poly.pdbx_strand_id
1 'polypeptide(L)'
;MLVRVLVFAGIIAAAATQVPILVNEYGKAAQKPAPVQVVSLAPSKVEPPVSYGSVLLRADAGGHYQSDFTINGRPVHGMIDTGATYVTINESTARSLGFSSVDLDYRYSLQTANGTSKVAYVKLDRLEIGTIRVRDLDAMVAKDSALSTTLIGMSFMKKLNSYGVQNGALLLKQ
;
A
#
# COMPACT_ATOMS: atom_id res chain seq x y z
N MET A 1 39.86 -89.47 -1.95
CA MET A 1 40.77 -88.42 -1.42
C MET A 1 40.93 -87.34 -2.46
N LEU A 2 40.73 -86.08 -2.05
CA LEU A 2 41.27 -84.82 -2.64
C LEU A 2 40.91 -84.48 -4.11
N VAL A 3 40.34 -83.34 -4.51
CA VAL A 3 39.96 -82.06 -3.88
C VAL A 3 38.83 -81.41 -4.70
N ARG A 4 37.96 -80.73 -3.96
CA ARG A 4 36.86 -79.80 -4.31
C ARG A 4 37.19 -78.74 -5.38
N VAL A 5 36.14 -78.24 -6.06
CA VAL A 5 35.75 -76.82 -6.27
C VAL A 5 34.51 -76.85 -7.21
N LEU A 6 33.27 -76.81 -6.68
CA LEU A 6 32.42 -75.61 -6.50
C LEU A 6 32.25 -74.83 -7.83
N VAL A 7 31.07 -74.62 -8.44
CA VAL A 7 29.66 -74.59 -7.99
C VAL A 7 28.78 -74.96 -9.19
N PHE A 8 27.80 -75.82 -8.94
CA PHE A 8 26.73 -76.20 -9.85
C PHE A 8 25.41 -75.59 -9.38
N ALA A 9 24.44 -75.53 -10.30
CA ALA A 9 23.03 -75.13 -10.18
C ALA A 9 22.79 -73.62 -10.39
N GLY A 10 22.16 -73.18 -11.48
CA GLY A 10 20.95 -73.71 -12.12
C GLY A 10 19.84 -72.69 -11.86
N ILE A 11 18.89 -72.37 -12.74
CA ILE A 11 18.28 -73.14 -13.82
C ILE A 11 17.20 -72.20 -14.42
N ILE A 12 17.04 -72.17 -15.75
CA ILE A 12 15.76 -71.99 -16.49
C ILE A 12 15.15 -70.56 -16.43
N ALA A 13 14.79 -69.88 -17.54
CA ALA A 13 13.95 -70.37 -18.63
C ALA A 13 13.94 -69.43 -19.86
N ALA A 14 13.74 -70.07 -21.01
CA ALA A 14 12.97 -69.64 -22.18
C ALA A 14 13.46 -68.39 -22.94
N ALA A 15 14.06 -68.53 -24.14
CA ALA A 15 13.35 -68.85 -25.39
C ALA A 15 12.16 -67.88 -25.60
N ALA A 16 12.02 -67.14 -26.69
CA ALA A 16 12.23 -67.59 -28.04
C ALA A 16 12.00 -66.39 -28.97
N THR A 17 12.83 -66.32 -30.01
CA THR A 17 12.40 -66.22 -31.41
C THR A 17 11.60 -65.00 -31.90
N GLN A 18 12.11 -64.51 -33.03
CA GLN A 18 11.41 -63.79 -34.10
C GLN A 18 11.40 -62.26 -33.96
N VAL A 19 12.29 -61.65 -34.73
CA VAL A 19 12.17 -60.29 -35.23
C VAL A 19 11.32 -60.35 -36.50
N PRO A 20 10.18 -59.62 -36.57
CA PRO A 20 9.67 -59.19 -37.86
C PRO A 20 9.54 -57.67 -37.94
N ILE A 21 9.97 -57.17 -39.09
CA ILE A 21 9.85 -55.80 -39.60
C ILE A 21 8.36 -55.50 -39.83
N LEU A 22 7.88 -54.34 -39.35
CA LEU A 22 6.65 -53.73 -39.86
C LEU A 22 6.92 -52.28 -40.25
N VAL A 23 7.00 -52.11 -41.56
CA VAL A 23 6.77 -50.87 -42.28
C VAL A 23 5.30 -50.47 -42.09
N ASN A 24 5.06 -49.15 -42.01
CA ASN A 24 3.80 -48.46 -42.26
C ASN A 24 2.91 -48.09 -41.05
N GLU A 25 3.29 -47.01 -40.35
CA GLU A 25 2.33 -46.04 -39.80
C GLU A 25 2.72 -44.65 -40.31
N TYR A 26 2.50 -44.44 -41.60
CA TYR A 26 2.38 -43.12 -42.20
C TYR A 26 1.13 -42.46 -41.60
N GLY A 27 1.32 -41.45 -40.75
CA GLY A 27 0.29 -40.49 -40.40
C GLY A 27 -0.39 -40.68 -39.05
N LYS A 28 0.29 -40.26 -37.97
CA LYS A 28 -0.33 -39.56 -36.83
C LYS A 28 0.74 -39.08 -35.85
N ALA A 29 1.42 -37.99 -36.19
CA ALA A 29 1.94 -37.10 -35.15
C ALA A 29 0.74 -36.36 -34.55
N ALA A 30 -0.05 -37.06 -33.72
CA ALA A 30 -0.99 -36.41 -32.83
C ALA A 30 -0.17 -35.74 -31.74
N GLN A 31 0.19 -34.48 -32.00
CA GLN A 31 0.80 -33.59 -31.03
C GLN A 31 -0.13 -33.52 -29.82
N LYS A 32 0.24 -34.20 -28.72
CA LYS A 32 -0.47 -34.10 -27.44
C LYS A 32 -0.52 -32.61 -27.09
N PRO A 33 -1.69 -31.96 -27.04
CA PRO A 33 -1.74 -30.56 -26.63
C PRO A 33 -1.17 -30.50 -25.22
N ALA A 34 -0.19 -29.63 -25.01
CA ALA A 34 0.24 -29.28 -23.67
C ALA A 34 -1.00 -28.88 -22.86
N PRO A 35 -1.12 -29.25 -21.58
CA PRO A 35 -2.25 -28.83 -20.76
C PRO A 35 -2.30 -27.30 -20.80
N VAL A 36 -3.37 -26.77 -21.37
CA VAL A 36 -3.68 -25.34 -21.32
C VAL A 36 -3.85 -25.01 -19.86
N GLN A 37 -2.83 -24.40 -19.25
CA GLN A 37 -2.97 -23.81 -17.94
C GLN A 37 -4.02 -22.72 -18.08
N VAL A 38 -5.22 -23.00 -17.61
CA VAL A 38 -6.27 -22.00 -17.45
C VAL A 38 -5.70 -20.99 -16.45
N VAL A 39 -5.20 -19.87 -16.96
CA VAL A 39 -4.84 -18.73 -16.14
C VAL A 39 -6.14 -18.28 -15.51
N SER A 40 -6.37 -18.72 -14.27
CA SER A 40 -7.47 -18.22 -13.45
C SER A 40 -7.17 -16.74 -13.21
N LEU A 41 -7.78 -15.89 -14.03
CA LEU A 41 -7.83 -14.46 -13.77
C LEU A 41 -8.57 -14.32 -12.45
N ALA A 42 -7.82 -14.13 -11.36
CA ALA A 42 -8.40 -13.71 -10.11
C ALA A 42 -9.34 -12.53 -10.41
N PRO A 43 -10.58 -12.53 -9.87
CA PRO A 43 -11.52 -11.47 -10.17
C PRO A 43 -10.84 -10.13 -9.87
N SER A 44 -10.73 -9.28 -10.89
CA SER A 44 -10.24 -7.92 -10.73
C SER A 44 -11.04 -7.31 -9.60
N LYS A 45 -10.35 -6.93 -8.51
CA LYS A 45 -10.95 -6.16 -7.42
C LYS A 45 -11.60 -4.96 -8.09
N VAL A 46 -12.94 -4.97 -8.17
CA VAL A 46 -13.70 -3.89 -8.79
C VAL A 46 -13.39 -2.65 -7.95
N GLU A 47 -12.50 -1.79 -8.45
CA GLU A 47 -12.28 -0.50 -7.82
C GLU A 47 -13.61 0.25 -7.89
N PRO A 48 -14.10 0.78 -6.76
CA PRO A 48 -15.30 1.57 -6.78
C PRO A 48 -15.10 2.73 -7.77
N PRO A 49 -16.15 3.16 -8.50
CA PRO A 49 -16.05 4.28 -9.43
C PRO A 49 -15.41 5.47 -8.72
N VAL A 50 -14.34 6.00 -9.31
CA VAL A 50 -13.63 7.17 -8.77
C VAL A 50 -14.59 8.35 -8.77
N SER A 51 -15.11 8.67 -7.59
CA SER A 51 -15.92 9.87 -7.41
C SER A 51 -14.96 11.07 -7.34
N TYR A 52 -14.98 11.89 -8.40
CA TYR A 52 -14.18 13.10 -8.43
C TYR A 52 -14.63 14.07 -7.34
N GLY A 53 -13.66 14.61 -6.59
CA GLY A 53 -13.91 15.50 -5.46
C GLY A 53 -14.48 14.80 -4.22
N SER A 54 -14.52 13.47 -4.15
CA SER A 54 -15.03 12.75 -2.98
C SER A 54 -14.06 11.66 -2.53
N VAL A 55 -13.82 11.59 -1.23
CA VAL A 55 -13.01 10.53 -0.60
C VAL A 55 -13.76 9.96 0.59
N LEU A 56 -13.76 8.64 0.71
CA LEU A 56 -14.35 7.92 1.84
C LEU A 56 -13.24 7.19 2.60
N LEU A 57 -13.07 7.53 3.88
CA LEU A 57 -12.05 6.97 4.76
C LEU A 57 -12.72 6.09 5.80
N ARG A 58 -12.27 4.85 5.93
CA ARG A 58 -12.68 3.99 7.04
C ARG A 58 -11.80 4.28 8.25
N ALA A 59 -12.39 4.24 9.43
CA ALA A 59 -11.63 4.31 10.66
C ALA A 59 -10.71 3.07 10.79
N ASP A 60 -9.55 3.27 11.39
CA ASP A 60 -8.68 2.18 11.83
C ASP A 60 -9.28 1.42 13.03
N ALA A 61 -8.57 0.41 13.53
CA ALA A 61 -8.99 -0.37 14.69
C ALA A 61 -9.17 0.46 15.98
N GLY A 62 -8.52 1.63 16.06
CA GLY A 62 -8.64 2.58 17.17
C GLY A 62 -9.71 3.65 16.96
N GLY A 63 -10.44 3.64 15.84
CA GLY A 63 -11.46 4.63 15.53
C GLY A 63 -10.94 5.91 14.86
N HIS A 64 -9.66 5.99 14.52
CA HIS A 64 -9.06 7.18 13.89
C HIS A 64 -9.13 7.09 12.37
N TYR A 65 -9.29 8.24 11.71
CA TYR A 65 -9.25 8.32 10.25
C TYR A 65 -7.84 8.70 9.81
N GLN A 66 -7.10 7.73 9.28
CA GLN A 66 -5.74 7.91 8.77
C GLN A 66 -5.69 7.67 7.27
N SER A 67 -4.80 8.35 6.57
CA SER A 67 -4.59 8.17 5.14
C SER A 67 -3.21 8.64 4.71
N ASP A 68 -2.83 8.27 3.49
CA ASP A 68 -1.67 8.83 2.82
C ASP A 68 -2.10 10.06 2.03
N PHE A 69 -1.51 11.19 2.37
CA PHE A 69 -1.71 12.47 1.73
C PHE A 69 -0.55 12.79 0.80
N THR A 70 -0.76 13.68 -0.15
CA THR A 70 0.33 14.33 -0.87
C THR A 70 0.39 15.79 -0.49
N ILE A 71 1.44 16.21 0.22
CA ILE A 71 1.67 17.59 0.64
C ILE A 71 2.83 18.14 -0.15
N ASN A 72 2.65 19.28 -0.83
CA ASN A 72 3.65 19.92 -1.70
C ASN A 72 4.34 18.91 -2.66
N GLY A 73 3.59 17.92 -3.15
CA GLY A 73 4.09 16.89 -4.07
C GLY A 73 4.79 15.69 -3.42
N ARG A 74 4.80 15.57 -2.09
CA ARG A 74 5.45 14.47 -1.37
C ARG A 74 4.45 13.66 -0.54
N PRO A 75 4.59 12.33 -0.49
CA PRO A 75 3.71 11.49 0.32
C PRO A 75 3.95 11.75 1.81
N VAL A 76 2.88 11.95 2.55
CA VAL A 76 2.88 12.17 4.01
C VAL A 76 1.73 11.37 4.61
N HIS A 77 2.05 10.46 5.52
CA HIS A 77 1.03 9.79 6.31
C HIS A 77 0.48 10.74 7.37
N GLY A 78 -0.84 10.77 7.54
CA GLY A 78 -1.47 11.67 8.51
C GLY A 78 -2.84 11.20 8.98
N MET A 79 -3.29 11.84 10.06
CA MET A 79 -4.57 11.59 10.70
C MET A 79 -5.48 12.81 10.59
N ILE A 80 -6.75 12.61 10.24
CA ILE A 80 -7.76 13.67 10.34
C ILE A 80 -8.04 13.97 11.82
N ASP A 81 -7.85 15.22 12.24
CA ASP A 81 -8.05 15.66 13.62
C ASP A 81 -8.87 16.96 13.65
N THR A 82 -10.18 16.84 13.91
CA THR A 82 -11.07 18.00 14.02
C THR A 82 -10.82 18.85 15.28
N GLY A 83 -10.03 18.35 16.24
CA GLY A 83 -9.57 19.11 17.40
C GLY A 83 -8.40 20.04 17.09
N ALA A 84 -7.66 19.77 16.00
CA ALA A 84 -6.56 20.62 15.55
C ALA A 84 -7.10 21.80 14.72
N THR A 85 -6.72 23.04 15.10
CA THR A 85 -7.13 24.24 14.34
C THR A 85 -6.47 24.30 12.96
N TYR A 86 -5.20 23.91 12.87
CA TYR A 86 -4.40 23.93 11.65
C TYR A 86 -3.94 22.52 11.29
N VAL A 87 -3.65 22.30 10.00
CA VAL A 87 -2.77 21.19 9.61
C VAL A 87 -1.46 21.36 10.37
N THR A 88 -1.03 20.32 11.10
CA THR A 88 0.17 20.37 11.92
C THR A 88 1.10 19.23 11.53
N ILE A 89 2.33 19.58 11.16
CA ILE A 89 3.39 18.64 10.79
C ILE A 89 4.55 18.77 11.79
N ASN A 90 5.39 17.74 11.87
CA ASN A 90 6.61 17.82 12.66
C ASN A 90 7.78 18.40 11.83
N GLU A 91 8.86 18.78 12.51
CA GLU A 91 10.01 19.46 11.90
C GLU A 91 10.68 18.60 10.83
N SER A 92 10.80 17.28 11.07
CA SER A 92 11.33 16.33 10.09
C SER A 92 10.48 16.27 8.81
N THR A 93 9.15 16.25 8.93
CA THR A 93 8.23 16.35 7.78
C THR A 93 8.34 17.70 7.09
N ALA A 94 8.39 18.81 7.82
CA ALA A 94 8.54 20.13 7.21
C ALA A 94 9.83 20.23 6.36
N ARG A 95 10.96 19.72 6.88
CA ARG A 95 12.21 19.64 6.11
C ARG A 95 12.08 18.77 4.88
N SER A 96 11.40 17.63 4.97
CA SER A 96 11.18 16.76 3.80
C SER A 96 10.34 17.46 2.74
N LEU A 97 9.40 18.32 3.15
CA LEU A 97 8.58 19.17 2.27
C LEU A 97 9.32 20.37 1.66
N GLY A 98 10.57 20.62 2.06
CA GLY A 98 11.42 21.69 1.52
C GLY A 98 11.48 22.95 2.37
N PHE A 99 10.88 22.97 3.56
CA PHE A 99 11.05 24.08 4.50
C PHE A 99 12.42 24.02 5.16
N SER A 100 13.17 25.11 5.08
CA SER A 100 14.49 25.27 5.70
C SER A 100 14.37 25.80 7.13
N SER A 101 15.45 25.75 7.91
CA SER A 101 15.47 26.31 9.26
C SER A 101 15.14 27.82 9.31
N VAL A 102 15.37 28.55 8.21
CA VAL A 102 15.04 29.99 8.11
C VAL A 102 13.53 30.21 7.97
N ASP A 103 12.82 29.25 7.37
CA ASP A 103 11.35 29.30 7.24
C ASP A 103 10.63 28.95 8.55
N LEU A 104 11.32 28.31 9.50
CA LEU A 104 10.76 27.76 10.72
C LEU A 104 11.01 28.66 11.93
N ASP A 105 10.28 29.78 12.00
CA ASP A 105 10.29 30.68 13.16
C ASP A 105 9.34 30.19 14.27
N TYR A 106 9.90 29.50 15.28
CA TYR A 106 9.20 28.90 16.42
C TYR A 106 8.72 29.91 17.47
N ARG A 107 8.11 31.02 17.04
CA ARG A 107 7.63 32.09 17.93
C ARG A 107 6.21 31.86 18.47
N TYR A 108 5.37 31.14 17.73
CA TYR A 108 3.98 30.91 18.10
C TYR A 108 3.87 29.84 19.18
N SER A 109 2.80 29.91 19.99
CA SER A 109 2.51 28.92 21.03
C SER A 109 1.23 28.19 20.67
N LEU A 110 1.25 26.86 20.75
CA LEU A 110 0.08 26.00 20.59
C LEU A 110 -0.22 25.31 21.93
N GLN A 111 -1.46 25.46 22.41
CA GLN A 111 -1.96 24.73 23.58
C GLN A 111 -2.42 23.35 23.13
N THR A 112 -1.89 22.30 23.74
CA THR A 112 -2.29 20.91 23.50
C THR A 112 -2.61 20.22 24.81
N ALA A 113 -3.14 19.00 24.75
CA ALA A 113 -3.36 18.18 25.95
C ALA A 113 -2.05 17.91 26.72
N ASN A 114 -0.91 17.87 26.02
CA ASN A 114 0.41 17.65 26.62
C ASN A 114 1.06 18.96 27.12
N GLY A 115 0.30 20.07 27.15
CA GLY A 115 0.78 21.39 27.53
C GLY A 115 1.02 22.31 26.34
N THR A 116 1.72 23.42 26.60
CA THR A 116 2.03 24.43 25.60
C THR A 116 3.34 24.11 24.88
N SER A 117 3.35 24.14 23.55
CA SER A 117 4.56 23.95 22.75
C SER A 117 4.78 25.13 21.80
N LYS A 118 6.05 25.40 21.48
CA LYS A 118 6.42 26.39 20.46
C LYS A 118 6.29 25.78 19.07
N VAL A 119 5.67 26.52 18.16
CA VAL A 119 5.43 26.10 16.78
C VAL A 119 5.82 27.20 15.81
N ALA A 120 6.25 26.82 14.61
CA ALA A 120 6.40 27.73 13.49
C ALA A 120 5.13 27.73 12.63
N TYR A 121 4.79 28.86 12.04
CA TYR A 121 3.69 28.95 11.09
C TYR A 121 4.24 28.91 9.67
N VAL A 122 3.68 28.07 8.82
CA VAL A 122 4.05 27.93 7.41
C VAL A 122 2.81 27.85 6.54
N LYS A 123 2.98 28.09 5.24
CA LYS A 123 1.94 27.89 4.24
C LYS A 123 2.28 26.68 3.38
N LEU A 124 1.37 25.71 3.31
CA LEU A 124 1.47 24.60 2.37
C LEU A 124 0.85 25.03 1.04
N ASP A 125 1.58 24.86 -0.05
CA ASP A 125 1.10 25.20 -1.39
C ASP A 125 -0.10 24.32 -1.75
N ARG A 126 -0.04 23.05 -1.37
CA ARG A 126 -1.02 22.05 -1.76
C ARG A 126 -1.05 20.83 -0.83
N LEU A 127 -2.26 20.37 -0.51
CA LEU A 127 -2.52 19.10 0.16
C LEU A 127 -3.57 18.32 -0.62
N GLU A 128 -3.30 17.05 -0.85
CA GLU A 128 -4.15 16.16 -1.65
C GLU A 128 -4.46 14.86 -0.92
N ILE A 129 -5.67 14.35 -1.17
CA ILE A 129 -6.11 13.02 -0.78
C ILE A 129 -7.04 12.48 -1.86
N GLY A 130 -6.70 11.34 -2.46
CA GLY A 130 -7.44 10.79 -3.59
C GLY A 130 -7.61 11.83 -4.71
N THR A 131 -8.86 12.18 -5.03
CA THR A 131 -9.19 13.18 -6.06
C THR A 131 -9.32 14.61 -5.52
N ILE A 132 -9.26 14.80 -4.21
CA ILE A 132 -9.39 16.12 -3.55
C ILE A 132 -8.03 16.81 -3.54
N ARG A 133 -8.01 18.08 -3.97
CA ARG A 133 -6.80 18.91 -4.00
C ARG A 133 -7.10 20.30 -3.44
N VAL A 134 -6.54 20.60 -2.28
CA VAL A 134 -6.71 21.89 -1.61
C VAL A 134 -5.39 22.66 -1.64
N ARG A 135 -5.46 23.98 -1.87
CA ARG A 135 -4.29 24.86 -2.00
C ARG A 135 -4.27 25.93 -0.91
N ASP A 136 -3.11 26.55 -0.74
CA ASP A 136 -2.92 27.72 0.11
C ASP A 136 -3.37 27.48 1.56
N LEU A 137 -2.78 26.45 2.18
CA LEU A 137 -3.19 25.96 3.49
C LEU A 137 -2.29 26.51 4.58
N ASP A 138 -2.92 27.12 5.57
CA ASP A 138 -2.26 27.49 6.81
C ASP A 138 -1.89 26.24 7.61
N ALA A 139 -0.63 26.13 8.00
CA ALA A 139 -0.12 25.00 8.76
C ALA A 139 0.81 25.44 9.88
N MET A 140 0.96 24.57 10.86
CA MET A 140 1.89 24.71 11.97
C MET A 140 2.96 23.62 11.88
N VAL A 141 4.19 23.97 12.25
CA VAL A 141 5.31 23.04 12.38
C VAL A 141 5.68 22.95 13.85
N ALA A 142 5.49 21.76 14.41
CA ALA A 142 5.93 21.43 15.77
C ALA A 142 7.34 20.84 15.74
N LYS A 143 8.04 20.90 16.88
CA LYS A 143 9.26 20.09 17.08
C LYS A 143 8.90 18.61 17.07
N ASP A 144 9.82 17.76 16.58
CA ASP A 144 9.59 16.30 16.52
C ASP A 144 9.29 15.69 17.90
N SER A 145 9.84 16.28 18.98
CA SER A 145 9.55 15.86 20.36
C SER A 145 8.12 16.17 20.83
N ALA A 146 7.42 17.09 20.18
CA ALA A 146 6.07 17.51 20.54
C ALA A 146 4.98 16.87 19.65
N LEU A 147 5.35 16.31 18.50
CA LEU A 147 4.41 15.72 17.56
C LEU A 147 5.04 14.56 16.78
N SER A 148 4.44 13.37 16.92
CA SER A 148 4.90 12.14 16.25
C SER A 148 4.23 11.88 14.90
N THR A 149 3.03 12.39 14.66
CA THR A 149 2.25 12.15 13.43
C THR A 149 1.69 13.45 12.88
N THR A 150 1.51 13.52 11.55
CA THR A 150 0.89 14.67 10.90
C THR A 150 -0.60 14.70 11.22
N LEU A 151 -1.09 15.86 11.65
CA LEU A 151 -2.51 16.10 11.95
C LEU A 151 -3.12 16.96 10.86
N ILE A 152 -4.20 16.48 10.25
CA ILE A 152 -4.97 17.20 9.25
C ILE A 152 -6.12 17.91 9.96
N GLY A 153 -5.87 19.17 10.30
CA GLY A 153 -6.77 19.98 11.09
C GLY A 153 -7.79 20.78 10.28
N MET A 154 -8.48 21.67 10.98
CA MET A 154 -9.60 22.45 10.47
C MET A 154 -9.23 23.44 9.36
N SER A 155 -7.96 23.87 9.24
CA SER A 155 -7.51 24.71 8.12
C SER A 155 -7.65 24.01 6.76
N PHE A 156 -7.56 22.68 6.72
CA PHE A 156 -7.91 21.86 5.56
C PHE A 156 -9.41 21.58 5.50
N MET A 157 -10.00 21.09 6.60
CA MET A 157 -11.39 20.60 6.60
C MET A 157 -12.40 21.70 6.22
N LYS A 158 -12.16 22.95 6.62
CA LYS A 158 -13.03 24.10 6.30
C LYS A 158 -12.97 24.53 4.82
N LYS A 159 -11.99 24.06 4.05
CA LYS A 159 -11.90 24.33 2.60
C LYS A 159 -12.64 23.29 1.75
N LEU A 160 -13.19 22.25 2.37
CA LEU A 160 -14.05 21.27 1.73
C LEU A 160 -15.48 21.81 1.66
N ASN A 161 -16.24 21.40 0.64
CA ASN A 161 -17.68 21.68 0.55
C ASN A 161 -18.45 21.02 1.69
N SER A 162 -18.07 19.80 2.08
CA SER A 162 -18.62 19.12 3.25
C SER A 162 -17.70 18.00 3.73
N TYR A 163 -17.83 17.66 5.00
CA TYR A 163 -17.26 16.46 5.59
C TYR A 163 -18.21 15.90 6.66
N GLY A 164 -18.20 14.59 6.86
CA GLY A 164 -19.03 13.97 7.89
C GLY A 164 -18.92 12.45 7.93
N VAL A 165 -19.31 11.86 9.07
CA VAL A 165 -19.31 10.41 9.24
C VAL A 165 -20.63 9.83 8.74
N GLN A 166 -20.54 8.85 7.82
CA GLN A 166 -21.68 8.11 7.28
C GLN A 166 -21.32 6.63 7.24
N ASN A 167 -22.18 5.76 7.79
CA ASN A 167 -22.00 4.30 7.79
C ASN A 167 -20.62 3.84 8.34
N GLY A 168 -20.12 4.51 9.38
CA GLY A 168 -18.82 4.22 9.99
C GLY A 168 -17.61 4.60 9.13
N ALA A 169 -17.78 5.53 8.17
CA ALA A 169 -16.71 6.07 7.37
C ALA A 169 -16.80 7.60 7.30
N LEU A 170 -15.66 8.27 7.27
CA LEU A 170 -15.57 9.71 7.06
C LEU A 170 -15.63 10.01 5.56
N LEU A 171 -16.66 10.74 5.15
CA LEU A 171 -16.82 11.24 3.80
C LEU A 171 -16.29 12.67 3.73
N LEU A 172 -15.41 12.93 2.78
CA LEU A 172 -14.86 14.24 2.43
C LEU A 172 -15.35 14.62 1.04
N LYS A 173 -15.80 15.87 0.85
CA LYS A 173 -16.23 16.38 -0.46
C LYS A 173 -15.66 17.77 -0.74
N GLN A 174 -15.04 17.92 -1.91
CA GLN A 174 -14.57 19.18 -2.47
C GLN A 174 -15.60 19.80 -3.43
#